data_AF-A0AAF0UZQ4-F1
#
_entry.id   AF-A0AAF0UZQ4-F1
#
_cell.length_a   1.000
_cell.length_b   1.000
_cell.length_c   1.000
_cell.angle_alpha   90.00
_cell.angle_beta   90.00
_cell.angle_gamma   90.00
#
_symmetry.space_group_name_H-M   'P 1'
#
loop_
_entity.id
_entity.type
_entity.pdbx_description
1 polymer ?
#
loop_
_entity_poly.entity_id
_entity_poly.type
_entity_poly.pdbx_seq_one_letter_code
_entity_poly.pdbx_strand_id
1 'polypeptide(L)'
;MTHSGAILGPWKQIWKGNTPTKVKCFTWLVIRRACLTQEKLKKRGFQIVSRCFFCHEKEETNSHLFLHCRVTVQVWQMVLSISQEPWVMPEHTTDLLSCWMRRGGARPKKDGGL
;
A
#
# COMPACT_ATOMS: atom_id res chain seq x y z
N MET A 1 35.43 3.74 0.14
CA MET A 1 34.81 4.29 -1.07
C MET A 1 33.33 3.90 -1.05
N THR A 2 32.48 4.85 -0.67
CA THR A 2 31.03 4.68 -0.52
C THR A 2 30.37 4.68 -1.90
N HIS A 3 29.88 3.52 -2.35
CA HIS A 3 28.90 3.52 -3.44
C HIS A 3 27.57 4.04 -2.89
N SER A 4 27.40 5.36 -2.98
CA SER A 4 26.14 6.07 -2.81
C SER A 4 25.15 5.65 -3.91
N GLY A 5 24.59 4.45 -3.77
CA GLY A 5 23.36 4.08 -4.45
C GLY A 5 22.24 4.90 -3.83
N ALA A 6 21.90 6.04 -4.43
CA ALA A 6 20.79 6.86 -3.99
C ALA A 6 19.53 5.99 -3.88
N ILE A 7 19.10 5.67 -2.66
CA ILE A 7 17.81 5.05 -2.38
C ILE A 7 16.77 6.07 -2.81
N LEU A 8 16.34 6.00 -4.07
CA LEU A 8 15.20 6.74 -4.57
C LEU A 8 14.03 6.42 -3.63
N GLY A 9 13.58 7.44 -2.88
CA GLY A 9 12.57 7.27 -1.83
C GLY A 9 11.37 6.46 -2.34
N PRO A 10 10.71 5.65 -1.48
CA PRO A 10 9.86 4.57 -1.96
C PRO A 10 8.77 5.00 -2.96
N TRP A 11 8.22 6.18 -2.74
CA TRP A 11 7.21 6.80 -3.58
C TRP A 11 7.56 6.93 -5.08
N LYS A 12 8.85 7.02 -5.47
CA LYS A 12 9.25 7.14 -6.89
C LYS A 12 8.84 5.92 -7.71
N GLN A 13 8.72 4.74 -7.09
CA GLN A 13 8.31 3.54 -7.81
C GLN A 13 6.81 3.52 -8.16
N ILE A 14 5.96 4.15 -7.34
CA ILE A 14 4.52 4.29 -7.65
C ILE A 14 4.33 4.94 -9.01
N TRP A 15 5.12 5.99 -9.29
CA TRP A 15 4.98 6.78 -10.51
C TRP A 15 5.63 6.14 -11.73
N LYS A 16 6.66 5.31 -11.53
CA LYS A 16 7.39 4.59 -12.60
C LYS A 16 6.64 3.41 -13.19
N GLY A 17 5.71 2.79 -12.45
CA GLY A 17 4.97 1.62 -12.93
C GLY A 17 4.04 1.93 -14.11
N ASN A 18 3.77 0.94 -14.96
CA ASN A 18 2.78 1.06 -16.04
C ASN A 18 1.37 0.75 -15.51
N THR A 19 0.90 1.58 -14.59
CA THR A 19 -0.45 1.48 -14.00
C THR A 19 -1.24 2.76 -14.31
N PRO A 20 -2.58 2.66 -14.42
CA PRO A 20 -3.42 3.84 -14.64
C PRO A 20 -3.19 4.90 -13.55
N THR A 21 -3.21 6.18 -13.94
CA THR A 21 -2.98 7.31 -13.02
C THR A 21 -3.89 7.28 -11.79
N LYS A 22 -5.16 6.86 -11.97
CA LYS A 22 -6.11 6.70 -10.85
C LYS A 22 -5.58 5.74 -9.78
N VAL A 23 -4.99 4.61 -10.18
CA VAL A 23 -4.40 3.63 -9.26
C VAL A 23 -3.19 4.23 -8.55
N LYS A 24 -2.29 4.91 -9.29
CA LYS A 24 -1.11 5.57 -8.69
C LYS A 24 -1.49 6.60 -7.63
N CYS A 25 -2.45 7.48 -7.95
CA CYS A 25 -2.96 8.49 -7.03
C CYS A 25 -3.60 7.85 -5.81
N PHE A 26 -4.43 6.81 -6.02
CA PHE A 26 -5.07 6.11 -4.92
C PHE A 26 -4.06 5.44 -3.99
N THR A 27 -3.11 4.68 -4.54
CA THR A 27 -2.01 4.05 -3.79
C THR A 27 -1.24 5.09 -2.97
N TRP A 28 -0.90 6.23 -3.57
CA TRP A 28 -0.25 7.33 -2.87
C TRP A 28 -1.06 7.87 -1.68
N LEU A 29 -2.38 8.03 -1.85
CA LEU A 29 -3.27 8.45 -0.77
C LEU A 29 -3.34 7.41 0.37
N VAL A 30 -3.38 6.13 0.02
CA VAL A 30 -3.40 5.02 1.01
C VAL A 30 -2.14 5.05 1.86
N ILE A 31 -0.96 5.11 1.22
CA ILE A 31 0.33 5.09 1.91
C ILE A 31 0.52 6.32 2.80
N ARG A 32 0.03 7.49 2.38
CA ARG A 32 0.06 8.71 3.20
C ARG A 32 -1.00 8.73 4.30
N ARG A 33 -1.80 7.67 4.46
CA ARG A 33 -3.01 7.63 5.30
C ARG A 33 -3.87 8.88 5.08
N ALA A 34 -4.02 9.29 3.83
CA ALA A 34 -4.70 10.51 3.42
C ALA A 34 -6.05 10.23 2.75
N CYS A 35 -6.43 8.96 2.58
CA CYS A 35 -7.79 8.58 2.20
C CYS A 35 -8.80 9.17 3.19
N LEU A 36 -9.96 9.59 2.66
CA LEU A 36 -11.09 10.08 3.44
C LEU A 36 -11.75 8.91 4.19
N THR A 37 -11.11 8.43 5.25
CA THR A 37 -11.71 7.49 6.19
C THR A 37 -12.58 8.24 7.20
N GLN A 38 -13.55 7.56 7.78
CA GLN A 38 -14.38 8.13 8.86
C GLN A 38 -13.53 8.59 10.06
N GLU A 39 -12.39 7.94 10.35
CA GLU A 39 -11.38 8.43 11.30
C GLU A 39 -10.91 9.86 11.00
N LYS A 40 -10.65 10.18 9.72
CA LYS A 40 -10.21 11.53 9.31
C LYS A 40 -11.33 12.56 9.43
N LEU A 41 -12.58 12.16 9.19
CA LEU A 41 -13.74 13.04 9.35
C LEU A 41 -13.96 13.34 10.84
N LYS A 42 -13.88 12.35 11.72
CA LYS A 42 -13.90 12.55 13.18
C LYS A 42 -12.82 13.55 13.63
N LYS A 43 -11.58 13.39 13.15
CA LYS A 43 -10.47 14.32 13.46
C LYS A 43 -10.72 15.76 12.99
N ARG A 44 -11.63 15.96 12.02
CA ARG A 44 -12.05 17.29 11.54
C ARG A 44 -13.28 17.83 12.30
N GLY A 45 -13.74 17.16 13.34
CA GLY A 45 -14.86 17.59 14.18
C GLY A 45 -16.23 17.06 13.77
N PHE A 46 -16.31 16.21 12.73
CA PHE A 46 -17.59 15.61 12.34
C PHE A 46 -18.00 14.51 13.34
N GLN A 47 -19.22 14.61 13.87
CA GLN A 47 -19.81 13.60 14.76
C GLN A 47 -20.35 12.43 13.92
N ILE A 48 -19.48 11.47 13.62
CA ILE A 48 -19.80 10.28 12.82
C ILE A 48 -19.50 9.03 13.64
N VAL A 49 -20.41 8.05 13.61
CA VAL A 49 -20.14 6.70 14.12
C VAL A 49 -19.15 6.03 13.16
N SER A 50 -17.87 5.98 13.52
CA SER A 50 -16.86 5.35 12.67
C SER A 50 -16.97 3.83 12.75
N ARG A 51 -17.45 3.21 11.67
CA ARG A 51 -17.52 1.77 11.48
C ARG A 51 -17.03 1.46 10.07
N CYS A 52 -16.15 0.47 9.95
CA CYS A 52 -15.64 0.03 8.67
C CYS A 52 -16.77 -0.29 7.70
N PHE A 53 -16.73 0.31 6.51
CA PHE A 53 -17.73 0.09 5.47
C PHE A 53 -17.88 -1.38 5.04
N PHE A 54 -16.81 -2.18 5.17
CA PHE A 54 -16.83 -3.57 4.71
C PHE A 54 -17.31 -4.57 5.77
N CYS A 55 -16.76 -4.52 6.99
CA CYS A 55 -17.10 -5.50 8.02
C CYS A 55 -18.16 -5.02 9.01
N HIS A 56 -18.40 -3.71 9.12
CA HIS A 56 -19.29 -3.08 10.10
C HIS A 56 -19.02 -3.41 11.59
N GLU A 57 -17.94 -4.14 11.89
CA GLU A 57 -17.59 -4.66 13.22
C GLU A 57 -16.60 -3.78 13.98
N LYS A 58 -15.63 -3.17 13.27
CA LYS A 58 -14.55 -2.37 13.86
C LYS A 58 -14.57 -0.94 13.36
N GLU A 59 -13.87 -0.05 14.05
CA GLU A 59 -13.68 1.33 13.62
C GLU A 59 -13.00 1.41 12.24
N GLU A 60 -13.47 2.32 11.39
CA GLU A 60 -12.84 2.55 10.09
C GLU A 60 -11.57 3.38 10.23
N THR A 61 -10.42 2.71 10.17
CA THR A 61 -9.10 3.34 10.03
C THR A 61 -8.50 2.99 8.67
N ASN A 62 -7.49 3.74 8.23
CA ASN A 62 -6.81 3.45 6.97
C ASN A 62 -6.18 2.04 6.97
N SER A 63 -5.50 1.66 8.06
CA SER A 63 -4.92 0.31 8.20
C SER A 63 -5.99 -0.77 8.28
N HIS A 64 -7.09 -0.54 8.98
CA HIS A 64 -8.17 -1.52 9.02
C HIS A 64 -8.80 -1.72 7.64
N LEU A 65 -9.21 -0.64 6.97
CA LEU A 65 -9.88 -0.71 5.67
C LEU A 65 -9.03 -1.42 4.60
N PHE A 66 -7.72 -1.17 4.56
CA PHE A 66 -6.84 -1.66 3.49
C PHE A 66 -6.01 -2.90 3.83
N LEU A 67 -5.89 -3.28 5.11
CA LEU A 67 -5.06 -4.41 5.54
C LEU A 67 -5.81 -5.40 6.42
N HIS A 68 -6.45 -4.90 7.49
CA HIS A 68 -6.89 -5.76 8.61
C HIS A 68 -8.39 -6.07 8.63
N CYS A 69 -9.17 -5.50 7.72
CA CYS A 69 -10.59 -5.81 7.59
C CYS A 69 -10.76 -7.24 7.09
N ARG A 70 -11.71 -8.00 7.66
CA ARG A 70 -11.97 -9.40 7.27
C ARG A 70 -12.16 -9.56 5.77
N VAL A 71 -12.92 -8.65 5.15
CA VAL A 71 -13.16 -8.66 3.69
C VAL A 71 -11.86 -8.38 2.93
N THR A 72 -11.10 -7.37 3.34
CA THR A 72 -9.84 -7.01 2.69
C THR A 72 -8.76 -8.10 2.85
N VAL A 73 -8.70 -8.76 4.01
CA VAL A 73 -7.81 -9.90 4.25
C VAL A 73 -8.11 -11.04 3.27
N GLN A 74 -9.38 -11.33 2.99
CA GLN A 74 -9.75 -12.35 2.00
C GLN A 74 -9.26 -11.99 0.61
N VAL A 75 -9.38 -10.72 0.20
CA VAL A 75 -8.84 -10.23 -1.09
C VAL A 75 -7.32 -10.42 -1.14
N TRP A 76 -6.61 -10.06 -0.07
CA TRP A 76 -5.17 -10.29 0.02
C TRP A 76 -4.82 -11.77 -0.08
N GLN A 77 -5.53 -12.66 0.63
CA GLN A 77 -5.32 -14.10 0.53
C GLN A 77 -5.48 -14.62 -0.89
N MET A 78 -6.48 -14.14 -1.64
CA MET A 78 -6.64 -14.50 -3.05
C MET A 78 -5.44 -14.05 -3.88
N VAL A 79 -5.03 -12.78 -3.77
CA VAL A 79 -3.88 -12.24 -4.51
C VAL A 79 -2.59 -13.01 -4.18
N LEU A 80 -2.37 -13.32 -2.90
CA LEU A 80 -1.17 -14.02 -2.42
C LEU A 80 -1.14 -15.48 -2.85
N SER A 81 -2.30 -16.13 -2.91
CA SER A 81 -2.40 -17.51 -3.43
C SER A 81 -1.98 -17.59 -4.89
N ILE A 82 -2.23 -16.54 -5.67
CA ILE A 82 -1.82 -16.45 -7.08
C ILE A 82 -0.33 -16.12 -7.19
N SER A 83 0.19 -15.25 -6.32
CA SER A 83 1.57 -14.77 -6.43
C SER A 83 2.62 -15.69 -5.78
N GLN A 84 2.21 -16.71 -5.01
CA GLN A 84 3.10 -17.62 -4.25
C GLN A 84 4.13 -16.89 -3.36
N GLU A 85 3.74 -15.73 -2.81
CA GLU A 85 4.68 -14.86 -2.09
C GLU A 85 4.64 -15.09 -0.56
N PRO A 86 5.81 -15.11 0.13
CA PRO A 86 5.85 -15.11 1.59
C PRO A 86 5.43 -13.73 2.09
N TRP A 87 4.16 -13.60 2.47
CA TRP A 87 3.57 -12.35 2.92
C TRP A 87 3.32 -12.34 4.43
N VAL A 88 3.82 -11.28 5.07
CA VAL A 88 3.45 -10.90 6.43
C VAL A 88 2.71 -9.58 6.35
N MET A 89 1.47 -9.56 6.84
CA MET A 89 0.65 -8.36 6.79
C MET A 89 1.30 -7.26 7.64
N PRO A 90 1.65 -6.08 7.07
CA PRO A 90 2.19 -4.99 7.85
C PRO A 90 1.15 -4.42 8.82
N GLU A 91 1.59 -3.82 9.91
CA GLU A 91 0.69 -3.15 10.85
C GLU A 91 0.01 -1.94 10.21
N HIS A 92 0.73 -1.24 9.32
CA HIS A 92 0.27 -0.02 8.70
C HIS A 92 0.49 0.05 7.19
N THR A 93 -0.40 0.77 6.51
CA THR A 93 -0.33 1.00 5.06
C THR A 93 0.90 1.78 4.61
N THR A 94 1.50 2.54 5.52
CA THR A 94 2.79 3.22 5.31
C THR A 94 3.92 2.24 4.99
N ASP A 95 3.85 1.04 5.57
CA ASP A 95 4.92 0.06 5.51
C ASP A 95 4.77 -0.84 4.28
N LEU A 96 3.60 -0.79 3.62
CA LEU A 96 3.27 -1.59 2.44
C LEU A 96 4.29 -1.37 1.31
N LEU A 97 4.74 -0.13 1.09
CA LEU A 97 5.78 0.14 0.09
C LEU A 97 7.10 -0.54 0.44
N SER A 98 7.47 -0.59 1.72
CA SER A 98 8.76 -1.17 2.12
C SER A 98 8.81 -2.67 1.85
N CYS A 99 7.68 -3.37 2.05
CA CYS A 99 7.54 -4.80 1.78
C CYS A 99 7.62 -5.13 0.28
N TRP A 100 6.96 -4.34 -0.57
CA TRP A 100 6.88 -4.62 -2.02
C TRP A 100 8.10 -4.10 -2.80
N MET A 101 8.66 -2.96 -2.39
CA MET A 101 9.70 -2.28 -3.16
C MET A 101 11.10 -2.84 -2.99
N ARG A 102 11.33 -3.64 -1.95
CA ARG A 102 12.58 -4.41 -1.81
C ARG A 102 12.77 -5.38 -2.99
N ARG A 103 11.72 -5.70 -3.76
CA ARG A 103 11.78 -6.65 -4.89
C ARG A 103 11.58 -6.05 -6.28
N GLY A 104 10.80 -4.98 -6.45
CA GLY A 104 10.53 -4.39 -7.78
C GLY A 104 11.74 -3.71 -8.48
N GLY A 105 12.92 -3.70 -7.86
CA GLY A 105 14.09 -2.95 -8.32
C GLY A 105 15.11 -3.72 -9.18
N ALA A 106 15.08 -5.06 -9.21
CA ALA A 106 16.03 -5.83 -10.02
C ALA A 106 15.42 -6.16 -11.39
N ARG A 107 15.52 -5.21 -12.34
CA ARG A 107 15.51 -5.61 -13.75
C ARG A 107 16.90 -6.17 -14.07
N PRO A 108 17.04 -7.39 -14.64
CA PRO A 108 18.32 -7.81 -15.17
C PRO A 108 18.73 -6.81 -16.25
N LYS A 109 19.92 -6.23 -16.08
CA LYS A 109 20.57 -5.43 -17.11
C LYS A 109 20.77 -6.39 -18.29
N LYS A 110 20.07 -6.18 -19.40
CA LYS A 110 20.50 -6.77 -20.66
C LYS A 110 21.81 -6.07 -21.00
N ASP A 111 22.93 -6.74 -20.72
CA ASP A 111 24.21 -6.35 -21.28
C ASP A 111 24.06 -6.48 -22.80
N GLY A 112 23.96 -5.34 -23.47
CA GLY A 112 23.95 -5.24 -24.91
C GLY A 112 25.33 -5.59 -25.41
N GLY A 113 25.50 -6.83 -25.85
CA GLY A 113 26.57 -7.21 -26.75
C GLY A 113 26.18 -6.82 -28.18
N LEU A 114 26.83 -5.78 -28.71
CA LEU A 114 27.51 -5.81 -29.99
C LEU A 114 28.64 -4.78 -29.96
#